data_AF-A0A9W8KYD7-F1
#
_entry.id   AF-A0A9W8KYD7-F1
#
_cell.length_a   1.000
_cell.length_b   1.000
_cell.length_c   1.000
_cell.angle_alpha   90.00
_cell.angle_beta   90.00
_cell.angle_gamma   90.00
#
_symmetry.space_group_name_H-M   'P 1'
#
loop_
_entity.id
_entity.type
_entity.pdbx_description
1 polymer ?
#
loop_
_entity_poly.entity_id
_entity_poly.type
_entity_poly.pdbx_seq_one_letter_code
_entity_poly.pdbx_strand_id
1 'polypeptide(L)'
;MSILLNPTSLSVRRPLVGSVKQCCCTMSGYAARNPYLKDLKYKDIVEVNNTLKLTKHEHAMIDRFIRVNQAGETAAVTIYKGQVAVLGGDPRLRSLLTHMREQEEVHLEIMDKHIVDFKVRPTLLQPVAAVGGYILGVTSALLGTKSAMTCTEAVETRIGMHYNDQLRDLYKLKYEGLNELKRTIAKCRDEELEHLDTAVDHGARMAPLYKLQFELIKGGCGVAIWLCERI
;
A
#
# COMPACT_ATOMS: atom_id res chain seq x y z
N MET A 1 -31.34 -3.81 -62.61
CA MET A 1 -29.97 -3.75 -62.06
C MET A 1 -30.11 -3.72 -60.54
N SER A 2 -30.11 -4.90 -59.93
CA SER A 2 -30.39 -5.09 -58.50
C SER A 2 -29.16 -4.74 -57.68
N ILE A 3 -29.28 -3.81 -56.74
CA ILE A 3 -28.24 -3.53 -55.74
C ILE A 3 -28.85 -3.86 -54.37
N LEU A 4 -28.35 -4.96 -53.80
CA LEU A 4 -28.61 -5.44 -52.45
C LEU A 4 -27.87 -4.53 -51.45
N LEU A 5 -28.59 -3.95 -50.49
CA LEU A 5 -27.99 -3.44 -49.26
C LEU A 5 -28.61 -4.19 -48.07
N ASN A 6 -27.74 -4.91 -47.38
CA ASN A 6 -28.00 -5.83 -46.27
C ASN A 6 -28.02 -5.07 -44.93
N PRO A 7 -29.04 -5.21 -44.08
CA PRO A 7 -29.08 -4.59 -42.76
C PRO A 7 -28.69 -5.60 -41.67
N THR A 8 -27.45 -5.56 -41.18
CA THR A 8 -27.02 -6.41 -40.05
C THR A 8 -26.80 -5.61 -38.77
N SER A 9 -27.81 -5.70 -37.90
CA SER A 9 -27.75 -5.99 -36.46
C SER A 9 -26.82 -5.14 -35.56
N LEU A 10 -27.45 -4.23 -34.82
CA LEU A 10 -26.98 -3.73 -33.52
C LEU A 10 -27.04 -4.87 -32.49
N SER A 11 -25.89 -5.47 -32.16
CA SER A 11 -25.72 -6.35 -31.02
C SER A 11 -25.23 -5.52 -29.82
N VAL A 12 -26.10 -5.34 -28.83
CA VAL A 12 -25.78 -4.78 -27.51
C VAL A 12 -24.88 -5.78 -26.78
N ARG A 13 -23.59 -5.47 -26.62
CA ARG A 13 -22.67 -6.27 -25.79
C ARG A 13 -22.81 -5.87 -24.31
N ARG A 14 -23.13 -6.84 -23.45
CA ARG A 14 -23.03 -6.73 -21.99
C ARG A 14 -21.56 -6.52 -21.57
N PRO A 15 -21.27 -5.75 -20.51
CA PRO A 15 -19.91 -5.64 -20.00
C PRO A 15 -19.49 -6.97 -19.36
N LEU A 16 -18.35 -7.48 -19.83
CA LEU A 16 -17.66 -8.64 -19.26
C LEU A 16 -17.01 -8.23 -17.95
N VAL A 17 -17.35 -8.96 -16.89
CA VAL A 17 -16.66 -8.96 -15.60
C VAL A 17 -15.20 -9.35 -15.86
N GLY A 18 -14.27 -8.40 -15.66
CA GLY A 18 -12.85 -8.57 -15.92
C GLY A 18 -12.23 -9.62 -14.99
N SER A 19 -11.63 -10.64 -15.60
CA SER A 19 -10.82 -11.65 -14.94
C SER A 19 -9.53 -11.03 -14.37
N VAL A 20 -9.17 -11.44 -13.14
CA VAL A 20 -8.02 -11.01 -12.32
C VAL A 20 -6.63 -11.32 -12.94
N LYS A 21 -6.54 -11.57 -14.26
CA LYS A 21 -5.31 -11.99 -14.94
C LYS A 21 -4.54 -10.87 -15.65
N GLN A 22 -5.01 -9.61 -15.62
CA GLN A 22 -4.39 -8.51 -16.37
C GLN A 22 -3.25 -7.76 -15.63
N CYS A 23 -2.88 -8.14 -14.40
CA CYS A 23 -1.89 -7.35 -13.62
C CYS A 23 -0.42 -7.74 -13.81
N CYS A 24 -0.09 -8.79 -14.58
CA CYS A 24 1.27 -9.35 -14.57
C CYS A 24 2.25 -8.70 -15.58
N CYS A 25 1.78 -7.90 -16.55
CA CYS A 25 2.62 -7.41 -17.65
C CYS A 25 3.16 -5.98 -17.52
N THR A 26 2.89 -5.26 -16.43
CA THR A 26 3.49 -3.94 -16.16
C THR A 26 4.71 -3.99 -15.24
N MET A 27 5.08 -5.16 -14.72
CA MET A 27 6.16 -5.39 -13.76
C MET A 27 7.59 -5.05 -14.26
N SER A 28 7.82 -5.03 -15.58
CA SER A 28 9.18 -5.07 -16.12
C SER A 28 9.89 -3.71 -16.19
N GLY A 29 9.17 -2.58 -16.18
CA GLY A 29 9.74 -1.28 -16.52
C GLY A 29 10.18 -0.41 -15.34
N TYR A 30 9.52 -0.56 -14.19
CA TYR A 30 9.78 0.27 -13.01
C TYR A 30 10.81 -0.39 -12.09
N ALA A 31 10.68 -1.70 -11.86
CA ALA A 31 11.64 -2.49 -11.10
C ALA A 31 13.07 -2.44 -11.66
N ALA A 32 13.24 -2.29 -12.97
CA ALA A 32 14.55 -2.18 -13.62
C ALA A 32 15.25 -0.82 -13.43
N ARG A 33 14.52 0.23 -13.01
CA ARG A 33 15.03 1.61 -12.91
C ARG A 33 15.16 2.13 -11.49
N ASN A 34 14.60 1.45 -10.49
CA ASN A 34 14.66 1.90 -9.11
C ASN A 34 15.93 1.34 -8.38
N PRO A 35 16.87 2.19 -7.96
CA PRO A 35 18.04 1.75 -7.20
C PRO A 35 17.70 1.07 -5.85
N TYR A 36 16.55 1.36 -5.24
CA TYR A 36 16.09 0.70 -3.99
C TYR A 36 15.71 -0.77 -4.18
N LEU A 37 15.37 -1.18 -5.40
CA LEU A 37 15.12 -2.57 -5.79
C LEU A 37 16.41 -3.32 -6.20
N LYS A 38 17.56 -2.65 -6.25
CA LYS A 38 18.85 -3.30 -6.55
C LYS A 38 19.46 -3.98 -5.33
N ASP A 39 19.23 -3.42 -4.14
CA ASP A 39 19.76 -3.97 -2.88
C ASP A 39 18.90 -5.12 -2.34
N LEU A 40 17.60 -5.12 -2.66
CA LEU A 40 16.73 -6.29 -2.56
C LEU A 40 16.90 -7.11 -3.84
N LYS A 41 17.94 -7.94 -3.95
CA LYS A 41 18.08 -8.81 -5.12
C LYS A 41 16.81 -9.65 -5.26
N TYR A 42 16.09 -9.43 -6.35
CA TYR A 42 14.86 -10.15 -6.73
C TYR A 42 14.97 -11.69 -6.63
N LYS A 43 16.20 -12.24 -6.68
CA LYS A 43 16.51 -13.66 -6.47
C LYS A 43 16.43 -14.13 -5.01
N ASP A 44 16.68 -13.26 -4.04
CA ASP A 44 16.73 -13.62 -2.61
C ASP A 44 15.33 -13.67 -1.98
N ILE A 45 14.32 -13.14 -2.69
CA ILE A 45 12.91 -13.12 -2.28
C ILE A 45 12.16 -14.42 -2.69
N VAL A 46 12.84 -15.44 -3.25
CA VAL A 46 12.16 -16.57 -3.94
C VAL A 46 12.17 -17.89 -3.16
N GLU A 47 12.85 -18.00 -2.02
CA GLU A 47 12.84 -19.25 -1.23
C GLU A 47 12.13 -19.12 0.12
N VAL A 48 10.82 -18.82 0.12
CA VAL A 48 9.97 -19.29 1.24
C VAL A 48 9.70 -20.77 0.98
N ASN A 49 10.69 -21.60 1.30
CA ASN A 49 10.58 -23.04 1.16
C ASN A 49 9.37 -23.54 1.96
N ASN A 50 8.56 -24.38 1.30
CA ASN A 50 7.29 -24.98 1.72
C ASN A 50 7.43 -25.94 2.94
N THR A 51 8.45 -25.74 3.79
CA THR A 51 8.93 -26.60 4.88
C THR A 51 8.91 -25.91 6.25
N LEU A 52 8.37 -24.69 6.37
CA LEU A 52 8.12 -24.07 7.68
C LEU A 52 6.96 -24.78 8.38
N LYS A 53 7.26 -25.55 9.43
CA LYS A 53 6.26 -26.20 10.29
C LYS A 53 5.74 -25.22 11.34
N LEU A 54 4.98 -24.21 10.91
CA LEU A 54 4.31 -23.29 11.82
C LEU A 54 3.07 -23.94 12.44
N THR A 55 2.73 -23.55 13.66
CA THR A 55 1.44 -23.89 14.26
C THR A 55 0.30 -23.21 13.51
N LYS A 56 -0.93 -23.70 13.65
CA LYS A 56 -2.11 -23.06 13.06
C LYS A 56 -2.27 -21.59 13.50
N HIS A 57 -1.91 -21.29 14.75
CA HIS A 57 -2.00 -19.93 15.29
C HIS A 57 -0.94 -19.00 14.70
N GLU A 58 0.29 -19.49 14.51
CA GLU A 58 1.38 -18.74 13.87
C GLU A 58 1.09 -18.47 12.40
N HIS A 59 0.59 -19.47 11.66
CA HIS A 59 0.13 -19.29 10.29
C HIS A 59 -0.97 -18.22 10.20
N ALA A 60 -2.04 -18.36 11.00
CA ALA A 60 -3.14 -17.41 10.99
C ALA A 60 -2.70 -15.98 11.37
N MET A 61 -1.67 -15.83 12.22
CA MET A 61 -1.09 -14.54 12.56
C MET A 61 -0.36 -13.91 11.37
N ILE A 62 0.54 -14.67 10.72
CA ILE A 62 1.29 -14.21 9.55
C ILE A 62 0.33 -13.86 8.39
N ASP A 63 -0.70 -14.67 8.18
CA ASP A 63 -1.73 -14.40 7.17
C ASP A 63 -2.45 -13.07 7.42
N ARG A 64 -2.69 -12.70 8.68
CA ARG A 64 -3.29 -11.40 9.01
C ARG A 64 -2.32 -10.26 8.75
N PHE A 65 -1.06 -10.41 9.14
CA PHE A 65 -0.04 -9.38 8.92
C PHE A 65 0.12 -9.04 7.44
N ILE A 66 0.37 -10.06 6.61
CA ILE A 66 0.58 -9.88 5.16
C ILE A 66 -0.65 -9.25 4.50
N ARG A 67 -1.85 -9.72 4.85
CA ARG A 67 -3.12 -9.19 4.33
C ARG A 67 -3.32 -7.71 4.66
N VAL A 68 -3.07 -7.33 5.91
CA VAL A 68 -3.24 -5.96 6.37
C VAL A 68 -2.18 -5.05 5.75
N ASN A 69 -0.92 -5.50 5.68
CA ASN A 69 0.15 -4.72 5.04
C ASN A 69 -0.21 -4.41 3.60
N GLN A 70 -0.59 -5.42 2.81
CA GLN A 70 -1.00 -5.21 1.42
C GLN A 70 -2.15 -4.19 1.27
N ALA A 71 -3.16 -4.25 2.15
CA ALA A 71 -4.26 -3.28 2.15
C ALA A 71 -3.81 -1.87 2.58
N GLY A 72 -2.90 -1.79 3.55
CA GLY A 72 -2.27 -0.55 4.02
C GLY A 72 -1.48 0.13 2.90
N GLU A 73 -0.58 -0.60 2.24
CA GLU A 73 0.21 -0.08 1.11
C GLU A 73 -0.67 0.32 -0.07
N THR A 74 -1.76 -0.42 -0.32
CA THR A 74 -2.76 -0.03 -1.31
C THR A 74 -3.35 1.34 -0.97
N ALA A 75 -3.71 1.57 0.30
CA ALA A 75 -4.23 2.86 0.74
C ALA A 75 -3.16 3.96 0.64
N ALA A 76 -1.94 3.73 1.11
CA ALA A 76 -0.83 4.69 1.08
C ALA A 76 -0.55 5.19 -0.34
N VAL A 77 -0.37 4.28 -1.30
CA VAL A 77 -0.22 4.62 -2.73
C VAL A 77 -1.36 5.52 -3.22
N THR A 78 -2.60 5.21 -2.85
CA THR A 78 -3.76 6.00 -3.29
C THR A 78 -3.89 7.34 -2.57
N ILE A 79 -3.47 7.46 -1.31
CA ILE A 79 -3.39 8.72 -0.58
C ILE A 79 -2.47 9.67 -1.32
N TYR A 80 -1.24 9.24 -1.65
CA TYR A 80 -0.32 10.10 -2.40
C TYR A 80 -0.83 10.42 -3.81
N LYS A 81 -1.49 9.48 -4.51
CA LYS A 81 -2.16 9.80 -5.78
C LYS A 81 -3.19 10.92 -5.64
N GLY A 82 -3.99 10.89 -4.57
CA GLY A 82 -4.96 11.95 -4.26
C GLY A 82 -4.29 13.28 -3.94
N GLN A 83 -3.22 13.25 -3.14
CA GLN A 83 -2.46 14.46 -2.81
C GLN A 83 -1.79 15.08 -4.04
N VAL A 84 -1.14 14.28 -4.90
CA VAL A 84 -0.55 14.73 -6.16
C VAL A 84 -1.61 15.32 -7.09
N ALA A 85 -2.81 14.75 -7.15
CA ALA A 85 -3.89 15.25 -8.00
C ALA A 85 -4.30 16.69 -7.64
N VAL A 86 -4.18 17.09 -6.36
CA VAL A 86 -4.58 18.42 -5.88
C VAL A 86 -3.39 19.38 -5.79
N LEU A 87 -2.28 18.95 -5.16
CA LEU A 87 -1.12 19.80 -4.86
C LEU A 87 -0.03 19.74 -5.93
N GLY A 88 -0.14 18.81 -6.88
CA GLY A 88 0.84 18.61 -7.94
C GLY A 88 0.96 19.79 -8.90
N GLY A 89 0.15 20.85 -8.79
CA GLY A 89 0.37 22.09 -9.53
C GLY A 89 1.70 22.78 -9.18
N ASP A 90 2.16 22.70 -7.94
CA ASP A 90 3.50 23.19 -7.54
C ASP A 90 4.55 22.13 -7.90
N PRO A 91 5.56 22.44 -8.74
CA PRO A 91 6.60 21.49 -9.13
C PRO A 91 7.37 20.88 -7.95
N ARG A 92 7.58 21.63 -6.86
CA ARG A 92 8.29 21.15 -5.67
C ARG A 92 7.46 20.11 -4.93
N LEU A 93 6.17 20.40 -4.72
CA LEU A 93 5.25 19.46 -4.07
C LEU A 93 4.98 18.25 -4.95
N ARG A 94 4.87 18.44 -6.27
CA ARG A 94 4.77 17.32 -7.22
C ARG A 94 5.96 16.38 -7.08
N SER A 95 7.19 16.91 -7.08
CA SER A 95 8.39 16.09 -6.96
C SER A 95 8.42 15.31 -5.65
N LEU A 96 8.14 15.99 -4.53
CA LEU A 96 8.11 15.37 -3.21
C LEU A 96 7.07 14.25 -3.11
N LEU A 97 5.80 14.57 -3.40
CA LEU A 97 4.69 13.63 -3.26
C LEU A 97 4.78 12.47 -4.26
N THR A 98 5.34 12.72 -5.45
CA THR A 98 5.60 11.66 -6.44
C THR A 98 6.68 10.71 -5.94
N HIS A 99 7.74 11.23 -5.33
CA HIS A 99 8.81 10.42 -4.76
C HIS A 99 8.30 9.52 -3.62
N MET A 100 7.53 10.07 -2.69
CA MET A 100 6.93 9.29 -1.60
C MET A 100 5.99 8.20 -2.14
N ARG A 101 5.10 8.56 -3.08
CA ARG A 101 4.24 7.59 -3.78
C ARG A 101 5.03 6.45 -4.43
N GLU A 102 6.16 6.79 -5.04
CA GLU A 102 7.03 5.86 -5.75
C GLU A 102 7.72 4.87 -4.81
N GLN A 103 7.97 5.26 -3.54
CA GLN A 103 8.41 4.36 -2.47
C GLN A 103 7.27 3.45 -2.03
N GLU A 104 6.06 3.97 -1.82
CA GLU A 104 4.90 3.13 -1.48
C GLU A 104 4.53 2.12 -2.57
N GLU A 105 4.74 2.47 -3.84
CA GLU A 105 4.52 1.52 -4.94
C GLU A 105 5.51 0.34 -4.84
N VAL A 106 6.73 0.57 -4.35
CA VAL A 106 7.69 -0.51 -4.05
C VAL A 106 7.24 -1.34 -2.85
N HIS A 107 6.76 -0.71 -1.76
CA HIS A 107 6.21 -1.42 -0.61
C HIS A 107 5.04 -2.32 -1.03
N LEU A 108 4.10 -1.79 -1.83
CA LEU A 108 2.97 -2.55 -2.33
C LEU A 108 3.41 -3.75 -3.18
N GLU A 109 4.39 -3.58 -4.08
CA GLU A 109 4.93 -4.69 -4.87
C GLU A 109 5.51 -5.81 -3.99
N ILE A 110 6.20 -5.43 -2.92
CA ILE A 110 6.74 -6.36 -1.91
C ILE A 110 5.60 -7.11 -1.20
N MET A 111 4.56 -6.40 -0.76
CA MET A 111 3.43 -7.02 -0.05
C MET A 111 2.59 -7.92 -0.96
N ASP A 112 2.38 -7.52 -2.22
CA ASP A 112 1.73 -8.36 -3.25
C ASP A 112 2.52 -9.64 -3.49
N LYS A 113 3.85 -9.57 -3.44
CA LYS A 113 4.69 -10.77 -3.50
C LYS A 113 4.51 -11.65 -2.26
N HIS A 114 4.48 -11.08 -1.06
CA HIS A 114 4.23 -11.84 0.17
C HIS A 114 2.85 -12.54 0.17
N ILE A 115 1.83 -11.92 -0.42
CA ILE A 115 0.52 -12.54 -0.64
C ILE A 115 0.67 -13.86 -1.43
N VAL A 116 1.49 -13.86 -2.47
CA VAL A 116 1.74 -15.04 -3.31
C VAL A 116 2.60 -16.07 -2.58
N ASP A 117 3.73 -15.66 -2.03
CA ASP A 117 4.73 -16.56 -1.42
C ASP A 117 4.16 -17.30 -0.21
N PHE A 118 3.39 -16.61 0.62
CA PHE A 118 2.74 -17.18 1.81
C PHE A 118 1.34 -17.73 1.52
N LYS A 119 0.86 -17.65 0.26
CA LYS A 119 -0.48 -18.10 -0.17
C LYS A 119 -1.61 -17.48 0.66
N VAL A 120 -1.43 -16.22 1.03
CA VAL A 120 -2.39 -15.46 1.82
C VAL A 120 -3.49 -14.96 0.91
N ARG A 121 -4.74 -15.08 1.32
CA ARG A 121 -5.86 -14.45 0.61
C ARG A 121 -5.86 -12.94 0.93
N PRO A 122 -5.90 -12.02 -0.06
CA PRO A 122 -6.13 -10.59 0.20
C PRO A 122 -7.41 -10.32 0.99
N THR A 123 -7.50 -9.17 1.67
CA THR A 123 -8.75 -8.75 2.30
C THR A 123 -9.77 -8.33 1.25
N LEU A 124 -11.05 -8.63 1.48
CA LEU A 124 -12.13 -8.11 0.61
C LEU A 124 -12.27 -6.59 0.68
N LEU A 125 -11.67 -5.96 1.70
CA LEU A 125 -11.70 -4.51 1.88
C LEU A 125 -10.62 -3.76 1.08
N GLN A 126 -9.73 -4.45 0.36
CA GLN A 126 -8.66 -3.79 -0.39
C GLN A 126 -9.18 -2.74 -1.39
N PRO A 127 -10.27 -2.98 -2.17
CA PRO A 127 -10.82 -1.94 -3.03
C PRO A 127 -11.39 -0.74 -2.25
N VAL A 128 -11.93 -0.98 -1.05
CA VAL A 128 -12.42 0.08 -0.16
C VAL A 128 -11.25 0.89 0.37
N ALA A 129 -10.14 0.23 0.74
CA ALA A 129 -8.90 0.89 1.16
C ALA A 129 -8.33 1.79 0.06
N ALA A 130 -8.32 1.33 -1.20
CA ALA A 130 -7.88 2.13 -2.34
C ALA A 130 -8.74 3.38 -2.57
N VAL A 131 -10.07 3.23 -2.54
CA VAL A 131 -10.99 4.36 -2.72
C VAL A 131 -10.91 5.33 -1.54
N GLY A 132 -10.91 4.80 -0.32
CA GLY A 132 -10.81 5.59 0.91
C GLY A 132 -9.50 6.35 1.01
N GLY A 133 -8.38 5.71 0.66
CA GLY A 133 -7.07 6.33 0.60
C GLY A 133 -7.03 7.50 -0.39
N TYR A 134 -7.53 7.30 -1.62
CA TYR A 134 -7.61 8.40 -2.60
C TYR A 134 -8.46 9.58 -2.10
N ILE A 135 -9.64 9.30 -1.53
CA ILE A 135 -10.52 10.35 -0.98
C ILE A 135 -9.81 11.10 0.16
N LEU A 136 -9.15 10.38 1.07
CA LEU A 136 -8.41 10.98 2.18
C LEU A 136 -7.25 11.85 1.66
N GLY A 137 -6.52 11.38 0.66
CA GLY A 137 -5.46 12.12 0.00
C GLY A 137 -5.95 13.41 -0.65
N VAL A 138 -7.04 13.34 -1.43
CA VAL A 138 -7.65 14.51 -2.06
C VAL A 138 -8.16 15.51 -1.00
N THR A 139 -8.91 15.04 -0.02
CA THR A 139 -9.55 15.92 0.98
C THR A 139 -8.53 16.60 1.88
N SER A 140 -7.49 15.89 2.34
CA SER A 140 -6.40 16.49 3.11
C SER A 140 -5.61 17.52 2.29
N ALA A 141 -5.38 17.25 1.01
CA ALA A 141 -4.68 18.15 0.10
C ALA A 141 -5.50 19.40 -0.27
N LEU A 142 -6.83 19.30 -0.35
CA LEU A 142 -7.72 20.45 -0.55
C LEU A 142 -7.67 21.44 0.63
N LEU A 143 -7.37 20.95 1.84
CA LEU A 143 -7.13 21.78 3.02
C LEU A 143 -5.74 22.43 3.03
N GLY A 144 -4.88 22.08 2.06
CA GLY A 144 -3.56 22.64 1.85
C GLY A 144 -2.42 21.70 2.23
N THR A 145 -1.19 22.08 1.87
CA THR A 145 0.02 21.26 2.05
C THR A 145 0.22 20.76 3.46
N LYS A 146 0.05 21.63 4.48
CA LYS A 146 0.24 21.23 5.89
C LYS A 146 -0.75 20.16 6.35
N SER A 147 -1.98 20.21 5.85
CA SER A 147 -3.01 19.20 6.11
C SER A 147 -2.74 17.88 5.38
N ALA A 148 -2.26 17.95 4.13
CA ALA A 148 -1.75 16.76 3.44
C ALA A 148 -0.61 16.10 4.23
N MET A 149 0.34 16.88 4.72
CA MET A 149 1.44 16.36 5.55
C MET A 149 0.93 15.87 6.92
N THR A 150 -0.11 16.46 7.50
CA THR A 150 -0.74 15.92 8.73
C THR A 150 -1.37 14.55 8.48
N CYS A 151 -2.01 14.37 7.31
CA CYS A 151 -2.52 13.08 6.89
C CYS A 151 -1.38 12.05 6.78
N THR A 152 -0.28 12.41 6.12
CA THR A 152 0.91 11.56 6.03
C THR A 152 1.44 11.21 7.42
N GLU A 153 1.76 12.19 8.28
CA GLU A 153 2.27 11.94 9.64
C GLU A 153 1.36 10.99 10.43
N ALA A 154 0.04 11.17 10.36
CA ALA A 154 -0.93 10.34 11.07
C ALA A 154 -1.00 8.90 10.55
N VAL A 155 -0.97 8.73 9.23
CA VAL A 155 -0.98 7.42 8.55
C VAL A 155 0.31 6.68 8.87
N GLU A 156 1.48 7.30 8.66
CA GLU A 156 2.78 6.64 8.89
C GLU A 156 3.03 6.35 10.36
N THR A 157 2.54 7.20 11.27
CA THR A 157 2.54 6.87 12.70
C THR A 157 1.78 5.57 12.95
N ARG A 158 0.61 5.39 12.33
CA ARG A 158 -0.20 4.20 12.56
C ARG A 158 0.39 2.96 11.91
N ILE A 159 0.88 3.08 10.68
CA ILE A 159 1.51 1.99 9.92
C ILE A 159 2.82 1.57 10.60
N GLY A 160 3.70 2.51 10.96
CA GLY A 160 4.94 2.22 11.69
C GLY A 160 4.70 1.55 13.06
N MET A 161 3.66 1.93 13.79
CA MET A 161 3.23 1.21 15.00
C MET A 161 2.79 -0.23 14.68
N HIS A 162 2.03 -0.44 13.59
CA HIS A 162 1.60 -1.76 13.17
C HIS A 162 2.80 -2.66 12.83
N TYR A 163 3.75 -2.15 12.05
CA TYR A 163 4.98 -2.90 11.75
C TYR A 163 5.80 -3.24 12.99
N ASN A 164 5.91 -2.32 13.95
CA ASN A 164 6.58 -2.59 15.22
C ASN A 164 5.90 -3.73 16.01
N ASP A 165 4.56 -3.73 16.07
CA ASP A 165 3.80 -4.80 16.69
C ASP A 165 4.02 -6.15 15.98
N GLN A 166 4.02 -6.16 14.65
CA GLN A 166 4.29 -7.35 13.84
C GLN A 166 5.69 -7.90 14.10
N LEU A 167 6.72 -7.05 14.06
CA LEU A 167 8.11 -7.45 14.31
C LEU A 167 8.24 -8.04 15.71
N ARG A 168 7.65 -7.42 16.73
CA ARG A 168 7.66 -7.95 18.10
C ARG A 168 7.12 -9.38 18.15
N ASP A 169 6.04 -9.67 17.44
CA ASP A 169 5.45 -11.01 17.43
C ASP A 169 6.23 -12.00 16.56
N LEU A 170 6.76 -11.55 15.41
CA LEU A 170 7.61 -12.38 14.55
C LEU A 170 8.94 -12.74 15.24
N TYR A 171 9.54 -11.86 16.03
CA TYR A 171 10.79 -12.14 16.75
C TYR A 171 10.61 -13.16 17.89
N LYS A 172 9.38 -13.36 18.39
CA LYS A 172 9.09 -14.50 19.29
C LYS A 172 9.19 -15.83 18.57
N LEU A 173 8.99 -15.84 17.25
CA LEU A 173 9.09 -17.03 16.41
C LEU A 173 10.55 -17.27 16.00
N LYS A 174 11.15 -18.35 16.51
CA LYS A 174 12.55 -18.72 16.24
C LYS A 174 12.72 -19.58 14.99
N TYR A 175 12.03 -19.23 13.90
CA TYR A 175 12.17 -19.90 12.60
C TYR A 175 13.06 -19.07 11.68
N GLU A 176 14.17 -19.65 11.22
CA GLU A 176 15.10 -18.98 10.29
C GLU A 176 14.46 -18.65 8.95
N GLY A 177 13.50 -19.47 8.49
CA GLY A 177 12.76 -19.21 7.25
C GLY A 177 11.86 -17.97 7.30
N LEU A 178 11.68 -17.33 8.47
CA LEU A 178 10.99 -16.04 8.60
C LEU A 178 11.95 -14.84 8.61
N ASN A 179 13.27 -15.06 8.52
CA ASN A 179 14.24 -13.98 8.61
C ASN A 179 14.08 -12.96 7.48
N GLU A 180 13.73 -13.39 6.27
CA GLU A 180 13.49 -12.47 5.15
C GLU A 180 12.23 -11.64 5.34
N LEU A 181 11.14 -12.25 5.81
CA LEU A 181 9.92 -11.52 6.16
C LEU A 181 10.19 -10.46 7.25
N LYS A 182 10.95 -10.82 8.29
CA LYS A 182 11.34 -9.88 9.36
C LYS A 182 12.17 -8.74 8.82
N ARG A 183 13.17 -9.01 7.97
CA ARG A 183 14.00 -7.97 7.34
C ARG A 183 13.18 -7.03 6.50
N THR A 184 12.30 -7.58 5.67
CA THR A 184 11.45 -6.80 4.77
C THR A 184 10.50 -5.89 5.54
N ILE A 185 9.79 -6.42 6.54
CA ILE A 185 8.92 -5.63 7.41
C ILE A 185 9.70 -4.56 8.19
N ALA A 186 10.89 -4.89 8.68
CA ALA A 186 11.75 -3.93 9.38
C ALA A 186 12.19 -2.79 8.47
N LYS A 187 12.51 -3.10 7.21
CA LYS A 187 12.88 -2.10 6.21
C LYS A 187 11.72 -1.16 5.90
N CYS A 188 10.53 -1.70 5.56
CA CYS A 188 9.36 -0.86 5.30
C CYS A 188 9.04 0.04 6.50
N ARG A 189 9.08 -0.50 7.73
CA ARG A 189 8.92 0.31 8.96
C ARG A 189 9.89 1.48 9.03
N ASP A 190 11.17 1.26 8.73
CA ASP A 190 12.19 2.30 8.82
C ASP A 190 11.97 3.37 7.74
N GLU A 191 11.57 2.95 6.53
CA GLU A 191 11.16 3.85 5.44
C GLU A 191 9.90 4.67 5.80
N GLU A 192 8.92 4.09 6.52
CA GLU A 192 7.76 4.86 7.02
C GLU A 192 8.13 5.93 8.05
N LEU A 193 9.17 5.70 8.86
CA LEU A 193 9.65 6.72 9.78
C LEU A 193 10.30 7.89 9.03
N GLU A 194 10.98 7.62 7.91
CA GLU A 194 11.50 8.67 7.03
C GLU A 194 10.37 9.48 6.37
N HIS A 195 9.28 8.81 5.96
CA HIS A 195 8.07 9.48 5.45
C HIS A 195 7.42 10.37 6.51
N LEU A 196 7.33 9.89 7.76
CA LEU A 196 6.82 10.65 8.90
C LEU A 196 7.67 11.89 9.15
N ASP A 197 9.00 11.74 9.23
CA ASP A 197 9.92 12.85 9.45
C ASP A 197 9.81 13.89 8.33
N THR A 198 9.74 13.43 7.08
CA THR A 198 9.50 14.28 5.91
C THR A 198 8.22 15.09 6.06
N ALA A 199 7.13 14.49 6.53
CA ALA A 199 5.87 15.19 6.75
C ALA A 199 5.97 16.26 7.84
N VAL A 200 6.69 15.97 8.94
CA VAL A 200 6.95 16.93 10.01
C VAL A 200 7.76 18.13 9.49
N ASP A 201 8.81 17.86 8.72
CA ASP A 201 9.68 18.90 8.12
C ASP A 201 8.91 19.77 7.12
N HIS A 202 7.92 19.20 6.42
CA HIS A 202 7.02 19.94 5.53
C HIS A 202 5.80 20.54 6.25
N GLY A 203 5.83 20.56 7.58
CA GLY A 203 4.94 21.37 8.39
C GLY A 203 3.62 20.72 8.77
N ALA A 204 3.54 19.40 8.83
CA ALA A 204 2.38 18.66 9.36
C ALA A 204 1.85 19.29 10.66
N ARG A 205 2.73 19.46 11.65
CA ARG A 205 2.41 20.00 12.98
C ARG A 205 2.01 21.49 12.99
N MET A 206 2.11 22.17 11.86
CA MET A 206 1.69 23.56 11.69
C MET A 206 0.31 23.68 11.01
N ALA A 207 -0.38 22.57 10.72
CA ALA A 207 -1.70 22.60 10.11
C ALA A 207 -2.76 23.21 11.06
N PRO A 208 -3.73 23.96 10.54
CA PRO A 208 -4.90 24.37 11.32
C PRO A 208 -5.59 23.15 11.92
N LEU A 209 -5.92 23.16 13.21
CA LEU A 209 -6.54 22.00 13.89
C LEU A 209 -5.72 20.70 13.79
N TYR A 210 -4.39 20.78 13.70
CA TYR A 210 -3.47 19.64 13.59
C TYR A 210 -3.85 18.45 14.46
N LYS A 211 -4.01 18.64 15.78
CA LYS A 211 -4.31 17.54 16.72
C LYS A 211 -5.60 16.80 16.36
N LEU A 212 -6.63 17.52 15.91
CA LEU A 212 -7.90 16.91 15.52
C LEU A 212 -7.74 16.10 14.24
N GLN A 213 -7.08 16.65 13.22
CA GLN A 213 -6.82 15.94 11.96
C GLN A 213 -5.99 14.67 12.22
N PHE A 214 -4.90 14.82 12.98
CA PHE A 214 -3.98 13.74 13.31
C PHE A 214 -4.69 12.58 14.03
N GLU A 215 -5.38 12.86 15.14
CA GLU A 215 -6.04 11.81 15.92
C GLU A 215 -7.21 11.16 15.17
N LEU A 216 -7.96 11.94 14.38
CA LEU A 216 -9.06 11.40 13.57
C LEU A 216 -8.53 10.43 12.51
N ILE A 217 -7.50 10.83 11.76
CA ILE A 217 -6.93 10.02 10.69
C ILE A 217 -6.26 8.78 11.28
N LYS A 218 -5.43 8.95 12.30
CA LYS A 218 -4.76 7.84 13.00
C LYS A 218 -5.76 6.84 13.59
N GLY A 219 -6.84 7.33 14.20
CA GLY A 219 -7.94 6.52 14.72
C GLY A 219 -8.67 5.76 13.60
N GLY A 220 -8.97 6.42 12.49
CA GLY A 220 -9.57 5.82 11.30
C GLY A 220 -8.70 4.70 10.71
N CYS A 221 -7.40 4.91 10.57
CA CYS A 221 -6.44 3.89 10.16
C CYS A 221 -6.42 2.71 11.14
N GLY A 222 -6.53 2.96 12.44
CA GLY A 222 -6.65 1.90 13.45
C GLY A 222 -7.89 1.02 13.27
N VAL A 223 -9.04 1.62 12.98
CA VAL A 223 -10.29 0.88 12.67
C VAL A 223 -10.15 0.10 11.36
N ALA A 224 -9.54 0.70 10.33
CA ALA A 224 -9.32 0.04 9.05
C ALA A 224 -8.43 -1.20 9.19
N ILE A 225 -7.32 -1.10 9.93
CA ILE A 225 -6.45 -2.23 10.26
C ILE A 225 -7.24 -3.34 10.96
N TRP A 226 -7.99 -3.00 12.02
CA TRP A 226 -8.79 -3.96 12.78
C TRP A 226 -9.81 -4.70 11.90
N LEU A 227 -10.42 -4.02 10.93
CA LEU A 227 -11.35 -4.61 9.97
C LEU A 227 -10.62 -5.54 8.99
N CYS A 228 -9.51 -5.08 8.41
CA CYS A 228 -8.72 -5.84 7.44
C CYS A 228 -8.11 -7.12 8.05
N GLU A 229 -7.83 -7.13 9.35
CA GLU A 229 -7.39 -8.34 10.07
C GLU A 229 -8.44 -9.47 10.07
N ARG A 230 -9.73 -9.15 9.88
CA ARG A 230 -10.86 -10.06 10.09
C ARG A 230 -11.55 -10.52 8.80
N ILE A 231 -11.37 -9.77 7.71
CA ILE A 231 -12.13 -9.89 6.45
C ILE A 231 -11.17 -10.20 5.30
#